data_AF-A0AB73TMI5-F1
#
_entry.id   AF-A0AB73TMI5-F1
#
_cell.length_a   1.000
_cell.length_b   1.000
_cell.length_c   1.000
_cell.angle_alpha   90.00
_cell.angle_beta   90.00
_cell.angle_gamma   90.00
#
_symmetry.space_group_name_H-M   'P 1'
#
loop_
_entity.id
_entity.type
_entity.pdbx_description
1 polymer ?
#
loop_
_entity_poly.entity_id
_entity_poly.type
_entity_poly.pdbx_seq_one_letter_code
_entity_poly.pdbx_strand_id
1 'polypeptide(L)' 'MYIADSARYEKMEYRKSGHSGLKLPILSLGLWQNFGDYDPIHNQREILRGAFDMGITHFDLANNYGGPAGAAEKN' A
#
# COMPACT_ATOMS: atom_id res chain seq x y z
N MET A 1 14.22 -13.18 -1.21
CA MET A 1 12.77 -13.34 -1.45
C MET A 1 12.04 -12.78 -0.23
N TYR A 2 10.94 -12.04 -0.41
CA TYR A 2 10.17 -11.48 0.72
C TYR A 2 9.15 -12.51 1.21
N ILE A 3 9.03 -12.64 2.54
CA ILE A 3 8.02 -13.45 3.22
C ILE A 3 7.29 -12.49 4.15
N ALA A 4 5.97 -12.38 3.98
CA ALA A 4 5.16 -11.49 4.80
C ALA A 4 5.03 -12.02 6.24
N ASP A 5 4.94 -11.11 7.20
CA ASP A 5 4.73 -11.44 8.61
C ASP A 5 3.46 -12.29 8.78
N SER A 6 3.60 -13.47 9.37
CA SER A 6 2.48 -14.38 9.64
C SER A 6 1.44 -13.78 10.57
N ALA A 7 1.82 -12.83 11.43
CA ALA A 7 0.98 -12.17 12.42
C ALA A 7 0.30 -10.87 11.90
N ARG A 8 0.49 -10.49 10.63
CA ARG A 8 -0.02 -9.22 10.05
C ARG A 8 -1.52 -8.96 10.21
N TYR A 9 -2.32 -10.01 10.43
CA TYR A 9 -3.76 -9.90 10.62
C TYR A 9 -4.19 -9.81 12.09
N GLU A 10 -3.28 -9.96 13.04
CA GLU A 10 -3.62 -10.03 14.47
C GLU A 10 -3.97 -8.66 15.07
N LYS A 11 -3.34 -7.58 14.59
CA LYS A 11 -3.46 -6.24 15.17
C LYS A 11 -4.27 -5.25 14.31
N MET A 12 -4.24 -5.39 12.99
CA MET A 12 -4.96 -4.47 12.10
C MET A 12 -6.48 -4.65 12.24
N GLU A 13 -7.20 -3.55 12.47
CA GLU A 13 -8.66 -3.54 12.42
C GLU A 13 -9.16 -3.42 10.98
N TYR A 14 -10.20 -4.19 10.63
CA TYR A 14 -10.82 -4.16 9.32
C TYR A 14 -12.30 -3.77 9.40
N ARG A 15 -12.70 -2.73 8.68
CA ARG A 15 -14.08 -2.17 8.68
C ARG A 15 -14.76 -2.37 7.34
N LYS A 16 -16.07 -2.65 7.36
CA LYS A 16 -16.85 -2.77 6.13
C LYS A 16 -16.91 -1.43 5.40
N SER A 17 -16.76 -1.46 4.07
CA SER A 17 -17.01 -0.32 3.20
C SER A 17 -18.52 -0.18 2.96
N GLY A 18 -19.18 0.61 3.80
CA GLY A 18 -20.64 0.80 3.77
C GLY A 18 -21.42 -0.51 3.93
N HIS A 19 -22.39 -0.74 3.05
CA HIS A 19 -23.24 -1.94 3.04
C HIS A 19 -22.66 -3.10 2.22
N SER A 20 -21.38 -3.01 1.81
CA SER A 20 -20.72 -4.09 1.05
C SER A 20 -20.13 -5.17 1.95
N GLY A 21 -19.76 -6.30 1.36
CA GLY A 21 -18.96 -7.34 2.01
C GLY A 21 -17.46 -7.00 2.09
N LEU A 22 -17.02 -5.95 1.39
CA LEU A 22 -15.62 -5.55 1.36
C LEU A 22 -15.21 -4.95 2.70
N LYS A 23 -14.13 -5.46 3.29
CA LYS A 23 -13.53 -4.88 4.49
C LYS A 23 -12.20 -4.22 4.11
N LEU A 24 -12.03 -2.96 4.50
CA LEU A 24 -10.80 -2.20 4.35
C LEU A 24 -10.07 -2.11 5.68
N PRO A 25 -8.73 -2.07 5.70
CA PRO A 25 -7.98 -1.81 6.92
C PRO A 25 -8.30 -0.40 7.43
N ILE A 26 -8.27 -0.20 8.74
CA ILE A 26 -8.56 1.12 9.35
C ILE A 26 -7.56 2.20 8.91
N LEU A 27 -6.37 1.77 8.48
CA LEU A 27 -5.34 2.59 7.82
C LEU A 27 -5.02 1.98 6.45
N SER A 28 -5.02 2.81 5.41
CA SER A 28 -4.67 2.44 4.04
C SER A 28 -3.43 3.24 3.60
N LEU A 29 -2.68 2.73 2.61
CA LEU A 29 -1.49 3.41 2.09
C LEU A 29 -1.77 4.00 0.71
N GLY A 30 -1.70 5.33 0.59
CA GLY A 30 -1.78 6.02 -0.70
C GLY A 30 -0.40 6.22 -1.33
N LEU A 31 -0.31 6.04 -2.64
CA LEU A 31 0.95 6.08 -3.41
C LEU A 31 1.16 7.41 -4.17
N TRP A 32 0.47 8.48 -3.76
CA TRP A 32 0.55 9.78 -4.43
C TRP A 32 1.98 10.35 -4.50
N GLN A 33 2.73 10.22 -3.42
CA GLN A 33 4.10 10.71 -3.27
C GLN A 33 5.01 9.55 -2.87
N ASN A 34 6.30 9.64 -3.20
CA ASN A 34 7.37 8.68 -2.86
C ASN A 34 7.40 7.39 -3.69
N PHE A 35 6.57 7.27 -4.72
CA PHE A 35 6.51 6.10 -5.62
C PHE A 35 6.81 6.45 -7.09
N GLY A 36 7.38 7.63 -7.35
CA GLY A 36 7.78 8.04 -8.69
C GLY A 36 9.15 7.48 -9.12
N ASP A 37 9.58 7.78 -10.35
CA ASP A 37 10.90 7.35 -10.85
C ASP A 37 12.05 8.12 -10.19
N TYR A 38 11.76 9.26 -9.57
CA TYR A 38 12.72 10.03 -8.78
C TYR A 38 13.00 9.41 -7.39
N ASP A 39 12.12 8.52 -6.93
CA ASP A 39 12.20 7.90 -5.62
C ASP A 39 12.94 6.56 -5.73
N PRO A 40 13.89 6.24 -4.83
CA PRO A 40 14.59 4.97 -4.91
C PRO A 40 13.65 3.77 -4.78
N ILE A 41 13.67 2.87 -5.76
CA ILE A 41 12.79 1.68 -5.80
C ILE A 41 12.93 0.77 -4.58
N HIS A 42 14.09 0.78 -3.91
CA HIS A 42 14.28 0.01 -2.68
C HIS A 42 13.42 0.56 -1.53
N ASN A 43 13.35 1.88 -1.37
CA ASN A 43 12.49 2.53 -0.37
C ASN A 43 11.01 2.24 -0.65
N GLN A 44 10.59 2.35 -1.91
CA GLN A 44 9.22 2.03 -2.32
C GLN A 44 8.83 0.61 -1.88
N ARG A 45 9.70 -0.37 -2.15
CA ARG A 45 9.52 -1.77 -1.74
C ARG A 45 9.49 -1.95 -0.24
N GLU A 46 10.35 -1.25 0.51
CA GLU A 46 10.37 -1.32 1.98
C GLU A 46 9.08 -0.77 2.58
N ILE A 47 8.57 0.35 2.06
CA ILE A 47 7.30 0.94 2.50
C ILE A 47 6.14 -0.02 2.24
N LEU A 48 6.04 -0.59 1.03
CA LEU A 48 4.96 -1.52 0.69
C LEU A 48 4.98 -2.78 1.57
N ARG A 49 6.17 -3.35 1.79
CA ARG A 49 6.34 -4.54 2.62
C ARG A 49 6.03 -4.25 4.09
N GLY A 50 6.55 -3.16 4.63
CA GLY A 50 6.27 -2.75 6.01
C GLY A 50 4.78 -2.47 6.23
N ALA A 51 4.12 -1.81 5.28
CA ALA A 51 2.67 -1.61 5.32
C ALA A 51 1.91 -2.95 5.35
N PHE A 52 2.28 -3.88 4.48
CA PHE A 52 1.63 -5.19 4.41
C PHE A 52 1.89 -6.05 5.65
N ASP A 53 3.11 -6.02 6.19
CA ASP A 53 3.47 -6.70 7.45
C ASP A 53 2.69 -6.14 8.65
N MET A 54 2.32 -4.85 8.61
CA MET A 54 1.42 -4.24 9.61
C MET A 54 -0.07 -4.50 9.34
N GLY A 55 -0.41 -5.24 8.29
CA GLY A 55 -1.80 -5.58 7.94
C GLY A 55 -2.51 -4.58 7.04
N ILE A 56 -1.82 -3.59 6.47
CA ILE A 56 -2.44 -2.73 5.45
C ILE A 56 -2.66 -3.58 4.19
N THR A 57 -3.92 -3.80 3.83
CA THR A 57 -4.34 -4.57 2.64
C THR A 57 -4.91 -3.72 1.52
N HIS A 58 -4.95 -2.39 1.70
CA HIS A 58 -5.43 -1.46 0.68
C HIS A 58 -4.32 -0.47 0.33
N PHE A 59 -3.91 -0.53 -0.95
CA PHE A 59 -2.98 0.40 -1.59
C PHE A 59 -3.77 1.22 -2.60
N ASP A 60 -3.71 2.55 -2.46
CA ASP A 60 -4.47 3.50 -3.27
C ASP A 60 -3.55 4.19 -4.29
N LEU A 61 -3.98 4.21 -5.55
CA LEU A 61 -3.23 4.71 -6.70
C LEU A 61 -4.13 5.57 -7.59
N ALA A 62 -3.51 6.38 -8.46
CA ALA A 62 -4.17 7.04 -9.57
C ALA A 62 -3.24 7.15 -10.79
N ASN A 63 -3.87 7.29 -11.95
CA ASN A 63 -3.21 7.34 -13.27
C ASN A 63 -2.11 8.41 -13.42
N ASN A 64 -2.14 9.47 -12.62
CA ASN A 64 -1.17 10.56 -12.67
C ASN A 64 -0.22 10.61 -11.46
N TYR A 65 -0.25 9.61 -10.57
CA TYR A 65 0.63 9.56 -9.41
C TYR A 65 2.08 9.29 -9.81
N GLY A 66 2.99 9.85 -9.00
CA GLY A 66 4.43 9.79 -9.20
C GLY A 66 5.00 11.01 -9.93
N GLY A 67 6.23 10.83 -10.41
CA GLY A 67 6.94 11.75 -11.29
C GLY A 67 7.87 10.91 -12.16
N PRO A 68 7.59 10.74 -13.47
CA PRO A 68 6.47 11.29 -14.24
C PRO A 68 5.09 10.69 -13.89
N ALA A 69 4.01 11.25 -14.46
CA ALA A 69 2.66 10.70 -14.33
C ALA A 69 2.61 9.22 -14.73
N GLY A 70 1.99 8.38 -13.90
CA GLY A 70 1.89 6.93 -14.09
C GLY A 70 3.10 6.15 -13.58
N ALA A 71 4.17 6.81 -13.13
CA ALA A 71 5.34 6.13 -12.56
C ALA A 71 4.96 5.30 -11.32
N ALA A 72 4.07 5.82 -10.46
CA ALA A 72 3.63 5.09 -9.27
C ALA A 72 2.83 3.81 -9.57
N GLU A 73 2.14 3.74 -10.71
CA GLU A 73 1.45 2.51 -11.13
C GLU A 73 2.41 1.47 -11.73
N LYS A 74 3.55 1.91 -12.25
CA LYS A 74 4.53 1.07 -12.94
C LYS A 74 5.53 0.41 -11.99
N ASN A 75 5.98 1.15 -10.98
CA ASN A 75 7.10 0.78 -10.11
C ASN A 75 6.74 -0.30 -9.07
#